data_AF-A0A356U1K0-F1
#
_entry.id   AF-A0A356U1K0-F1
#
_cell.length_a   1.000
_cell.length_b   1.000
_cell.length_c   1.000
_cell.angle_alpha   90.00
_cell.angle_beta   90.00
_cell.angle_gamma   90.00
#
_symmetry.space_group_name_H-M   'P 1'
#
loop_
_entity.id
_entity.type
_entity.pdbx_description
1 polymer ?
#
loop_
_entity_poly.entity_id
_entity_poly.type
_entity_poly.pdbx_seq_one_letter_code
_entity_poly.pdbx_strand_id
1 'polypeptide(L)' 'MCNLTEEEVRRRRQGCDIRPAFRRIDTCAAEFPAATPYMYSSYETSGHFADACEAAPSTSRKIVILGGGPNRIGQGIE' A
#
# COMPACT_ATOMS: atom_id res chain seq x y z
N MET A 1 -14.24 19.27 -3.05
CA MET A 1 -13.21 19.11 -4.09
C MET A 1 -13.71 18.53 -5.42
N CYS A 2 -14.69 17.62 -5.51
CA CYS A 2 -15.26 17.24 -6.83
C CYS A 2 -16.79 17.08 -6.83
N ASN A 3 -17.44 17.34 -5.68
CA ASN A 3 -18.86 17.05 -5.42
C ASN A 3 -19.28 15.61 -5.82
N LEU A 4 -18.40 14.65 -5.53
CA LEU A 4 -18.62 13.22 -5.74
C LEU A 4 -18.47 12.50 -4.40
N THR A 5 -19.14 11.37 -4.28
CA THR A 5 -18.96 10.41 -3.18
C THR A 5 -17.60 9.72 -3.26
N GLU A 6 -17.14 9.16 -2.12
CA GLU A 6 -15.90 8.36 -2.08
C GLU A 6 -15.95 7.20 -3.08
N GLU A 7 -17.09 6.52 -3.18
CA GLU A 7 -17.26 5.36 -4.05
C GLU A 7 -17.15 5.74 -5.53
N GLU A 8 -17.74 6.87 -5.94
CA GLU A 8 -17.63 7.38 -7.31
C GLU A 8 -16.19 7.73 -7.66
N VAL A 9 -15.45 8.37 -6.75
CA VAL A 9 -14.02 8.67 -6.94
C VAL A 9 -13.22 7.38 -7.07
N ARG A 10 -13.45 6.41 -6.18
CA ARG A 10 -12.79 5.10 -6.22
C ARG A 10 -13.05 4.37 -7.53
N ARG A 11 -14.30 4.35 -8.00
CA ARG A 11 -14.71 3.68 -9.24
C ARG A 11 -14.07 4.33 -10.47
N ARG A 12 -14.08 5.67 -10.57
CA ARG A 12 -13.42 6.40 -11.66
C ARG A 12 -11.91 6.14 -11.68
N ARG A 13 -11.25 6.28 -10.53
CA ARG A 13 -9.82 5.96 -10.38
C ARG A 13 -9.53 4.53 -10.84
N GLN A 14 -10.39 3.58 -10.45
CA GLN A 14 -10.22 2.19 -10.83
C GLN A 14 -10.46 1.92 -12.33
N GLY A 15 -11.41 2.63 -12.95
CA GLY A 15 -11.70 2.53 -14.38
C GLY A 15 -10.58 3.08 -15.28
N CYS A 16 -9.77 4.00 -14.77
CA CYS A 16 -8.55 4.48 -15.43
C CYS A 16 -7.31 3.62 -15.14
N ASP A 17 -7.49 2.45 -14.52
CA ASP A 17 -6.42 1.57 -14.02
C ASP A 17 -5.41 2.22 -13.06
N ILE A 18 -5.81 3.29 -12.37
CA ILE A 18 -4.95 3.97 -11.40
C ILE A 18 -4.98 3.18 -10.08
N ARG A 19 -4.00 2.30 -9.88
CA ARG A 19 -3.82 1.49 -8.66
C ARG A 19 -2.57 1.93 -7.91
N PRO A 20 -2.56 1.91 -6.57
CA PRO A 20 -1.30 2.02 -5.85
C PRO A 20 -0.47 0.75 -6.07
N ALA A 21 0.85 0.90 -6.12
CA ALA A 21 1.82 -0.19 -6.02
C ALA A 21 2.37 -0.27 -4.59
N PHE A 22 2.91 -1.43 -4.21
CA PHE A 22 3.56 -1.64 -2.92
C PHE A 22 5.07 -1.77 -3.09
N ARG A 23 5.81 -1.06 -2.24
CA ARG A 23 7.28 -1.01 -2.20
C ARG A 23 7.79 -1.67 -0.94
N ARG A 24 8.96 -2.31 -1.02
CA ARG A 24 9.66 -2.83 0.15
C ARG A 24 10.53 -1.75 0.79
N ILE A 25 10.62 -1.78 2.11
CA ILE A 25 11.58 -1.01 2.89
C ILE A 25 12.81 -1.90 3.06
N ASP A 26 13.92 -1.52 2.42
CA ASP A 26 15.14 -2.34 2.32
C ASP A 26 16.39 -1.72 2.97
N THR A 27 16.28 -0.51 3.54
CA THR A 27 17.36 0.29 4.15
C THR A 27 18.46 0.80 3.21
N CYS A 28 18.52 0.33 1.96
CA CYS A 28 19.62 0.55 1.03
C CYS A 28 19.16 1.05 -0.35
N ALA A 29 17.91 1.50 -0.48
CA ALA A 29 17.35 2.04 -1.71
C ALA A 29 17.51 1.07 -2.90
N ALA A 30 17.15 -0.19 -2.67
CA ALA A 30 17.21 -1.31 -3.61
C ALA A 30 18.62 -1.71 -4.07
N GLU A 31 19.69 -1.29 -3.40
CA GLU A 31 21.05 -1.81 -3.68
C GLU A 31 21.12 -3.33 -3.44
N PHE A 32 20.44 -3.82 -2.41
CA PHE A 32 20.37 -5.24 -2.06
C PHE A 32 18.92 -5.69 -1.82
N PRO A 33 18.59 -6.95 -2.13
CA PRO A 33 17.25 -7.48 -1.88
C PRO A 33 17.00 -7.65 -0.37
N ALA A 34 15.94 -7.02 0.14
CA ALA A 34 15.49 -7.25 1.51
C ALA A 34 14.58 -8.49 1.61
N ALA A 35 14.90 -9.38 2.56
CA ALA A 35 14.11 -10.60 2.80
C ALA A 35 12.77 -10.31 3.51
N THR A 36 12.70 -9.26 4.34
CA THR A 36 11.54 -8.96 5.18
C THR A 36 10.43 -8.25 4.38
N PRO A 37 9.17 -8.70 4.46
CA PRO A 37 8.05 -8.09 3.74
C PRO A 37 7.49 -6.86 4.47
N TYR A 38 8.35 -5.87 4.74
CA TYR A 38 7.95 -4.58 5.30
C TYR A 38 7.66 -3.60 4.18
N MET A 39 6.40 -3.15 4.04
CA MET A 39 5.93 -2.48 2.81
C MET A 39 5.10 -1.23 3.09
N TYR A 40 5.05 -0.35 2.08
CA TYR A 40 4.16 0.81 2.01
C TYR A 40 3.57 0.97 0.60
N SER A 41 2.42 1.63 0.49
CA SER A 41 1.77 1.91 -0.80
C SER A 41 2.20 3.25 -1.39
N SER A 42 2.39 3.34 -2.70
CA SER A 42 2.69 4.57 -3.45
C SER A 42 1.97 4.60 -4.80
N TYR A 43 1.73 5.80 -5.34
CA TYR A 43 1.23 6.05 -6.71
C TYR A 43 2.34 6.53 -7.66
N GLU A 44 3.60 6.36 -7.27
CA GLU A 44 4.73 6.67 -8.13
C GLU A 44 4.64 5.88 -9.44
N THR A 45 4.61 6.61 -10.56
CA THR A 45 4.47 6.09 -11.94
C THR A 45 5.67 6.47 -12.80
N SER A 46 6.74 6.98 -12.19
CA SER A 46 7.93 7.47 -12.88
C SER A 46 9.19 6.96 -12.21
N GLY A 47 10.29 6.87 -12.96
CA GLY A 47 11.60 6.42 -12.46
C GLY A 47 11.84 4.92 -12.65
N HIS A 48 12.95 4.41 -12.09
CA HIS A 48 13.42 3.03 -12.30
C HIS A 48 12.47 1.94 -11.79
N PHE A 49 11.46 2.32 -11.00
CA PHE A 49 10.54 1.39 -10.35
C PHE A 49 9.08 1.54 -10.79
N ALA A 50 8.78 2.43 -11.75
CA ALA A 50 7.43 2.86 -12.13
C ALA A 50 6.35 1.75 -12.21
N ASP A 51 6.71 0.57 -12.72
CA ASP A 51 5.77 -0.54 -12.95
C ASP A 51 5.93 -1.74 -12.00
N ALA A 52 6.83 -1.67 -11.03
CA ALA A 52 7.09 -2.79 -10.13
C ALA A 52 6.16 -2.74 -8.90
N CYS A 53 5.33 -3.76 -8.70
CA CYS A 53 4.69 -4.00 -7.40
C CYS A 53 5.42 -5.14 -6.69
N GLU A 54 6.11 -4.84 -5.60
CA GLU A 54 6.99 -5.78 -4.89
C GLU A 54 6.25 -6.67 -3.87
N ALA A 55 4.92 -6.52 -3.76
CA ALA A 55 4.10 -7.27 -2.83
C ALA A 55 4.13 -8.78 -3.05
N ALA A 56 4.30 -9.22 -4.32
CA ALA A 56 4.33 -10.62 -4.74
C ALA A 56 3.33 -11.51 -3.97
N PRO A 57 2.01 -11.18 -3.95
CA PRO A 57 1.07 -11.86 -3.09
C PRO A 57 0.87 -13.31 -3.53
N SER A 58 1.12 -14.26 -2.61
CA SER A 58 0.77 -15.68 -2.83
C SER A 58 -0.75 -15.93 -2.89
N THR A 59 -1.13 -17.07 -3.47
CA THR A 59 -2.52 -17.58 -3.56
C THR A 59 -3.00 -18.28 -2.28
N SER A 60 -2.14 -18.38 -1.26
CA SER A 60 -2.49 -18.97 0.03
C SER A 60 -3.63 -18.21 0.71
N ARG A 61 -4.49 -18.93 1.44
CA ARG A 61 -5.48 -18.29 2.32
C ARG A 61 -4.77 -17.52 3.43
N LYS A 62 -5.11 -16.24 3.60
CA LYS A 62 -4.47 -15.31 4.54
C LYS A 62 -5.52 -14.73 5.49
N ILE A 63 -5.09 -14.42 6.71
CA ILE A 63 -5.86 -13.66 7.69
C ILE A 63 -5.27 -12.25 7.73
N VAL A 64 -6.13 -11.24 7.68
CA VAL A 64 -5.73 -9.82 7.82
C VAL A 64 -6.08 -9.37 9.22
N ILE A 65 -5.10 -8.79 9.92
CA ILE A 65 -5.28 -8.16 11.22
C ILE A 65 -5.21 -6.65 11.01
N LEU A 66 -6.26 -5.93 11.41
CA LEU A 66 -6.33 -4.48 11.33
C LEU A 66 -6.00 -3.89 12.70
N GLY A 67 -4.94 -3.07 12.78
CA GLY A 67 -4.59 -2.33 13.99
C GLY A 67 -5.48 -1.11 14.22
N GLY A 68 -5.47 -0.57 15.45
CA GLY A 68 -6.27 0.62 15.83
C GLY A 68 -5.75 1.97 15.31
N GLY A 69 -4.54 2.00 14.76
CA GLY A 69 -3.85 3.23 14.36
C GLY A 69 -3.21 3.96 15.55
N PRO A 70 -3.09 5.29 15.53
CA PRO A 70 -2.49 6.05 16.63
C PRO A 70 -3.28 5.92 17.93
N ASN A 71 -2.55 5.79 19.05
CA ASN A 71 -3.12 5.71 20.40
C ASN A 71 -3.96 6.94 20.75
N ARG A 72 -5.04 6.73 21.51
CA ARG A 72 -5.98 7.77 21.95
C ARG A 72 -6.43 7.46 23.38
N ILE A 73 -6.95 8.46 24.08
CA ILE A 73 -7.57 8.22 25.40
C ILE A 73 -8.69 7.17 25.23
N GLY A 74 -8.60 6.06 25.96
CA GLY A 74 -9.53 4.93 25.86
C GLY A 74 -9.24 3.93 24.74
N GLN A 75 -8.12 4.06 24.02
CA GLN A 75 -7.61 3.12 23.02
C GLN A 75 -6.08 3.06 23.12
N GLY A 76 -5.57 2.26 24.05
CA GLY A 76 -4.15 2.13 24.37
C GLY A 76 -3.55 0.81 23.88
N ILE A 77 -2.68 0.23 24.72
CA ILE A 77 -1.90 -0.98 24.43
C ILE A 77 -2.54 -2.26 24.97
N GLU A 78 -3.66 -2.12 25.67
CA GLU A 78 -4.46 -3.19 26.29
C GLU A 78 -5.10 -4.15 25.28
#